data_AF-A0A655WA91-F1
#
_entry.id   AF-A0A655WA91-F1
#
_cell.length_a   1.000
_cell.length_b   1.000
_cell.length_c   1.000
_cell.angle_alpha   90.00
_cell.angle_beta   90.00
_cell.angle_gamma   90.00
#
_symmetry.space_group_name_H-M   'P 1'
#
loop_
_entity.id
_entity.type
_entity.pdbx_description
1 polymer ?
#
loop_
_entity_poly.entity_id
_entity_poly.type
_entity_poly.pdbx_seq_one_letter_code
_entity_poly.pdbx_strand_id
1 'polypeptide(L)' 'MTPGDQLMIEVEFLKERRGIALFNGVAKVDGDVVCSAQLKCARREF' A
#
# COMPACT_ATOMS: atom_id res chain seq x y z
N MET A 1 -8.35 13.87 -4.29
CA MET A 1 -9.05 12.69 -4.81
C MET A 1 -10.51 12.99 -4.93
N THR A 2 -11.02 12.94 -6.15
CA THR A 2 -12.41 13.17 -6.50
C THR A 2 -12.90 12.04 -7.41
N PRO A 3 -14.22 11.85 -7.57
CA PRO A 3 -14.73 10.95 -8.58
C PRO A 3 -14.16 11.27 -9.97
N GLY A 4 -13.62 10.27 -10.65
CA GLY A 4 -12.96 10.41 -11.95
C GLY A 4 -11.44 10.25 -11.89
N ASP A 5 -10.81 10.47 -10.74
CA ASP A 5 -9.37 10.26 -10.59
C ASP A 5 -9.02 8.77 -10.71
N GLN A 6 -8.02 8.43 -11.53
CA GLN A 6 -7.44 7.09 -11.53
C GLN A 6 -6.33 7.01 -10.48
N LEU A 7 -6.52 6.15 -9.49
CA LEU A 7 -5.53 5.89 -8.45
C LEU A 7 -4.53 4.81 -8.90
N MET A 8 -3.27 5.17 -8.99
CA MET A 8 -2.16 4.23 -9.20
C MET A 8 -1.56 3.88 -7.84
N ILE A 9 -1.73 2.63 -7.40
CA ILE A 9 -1.19 2.15 -6.12
C ILE A 9 0.06 1.31 -6.39
N GLU A 10 1.19 1.79 -5.88
CA GLU A 10 2.47 1.08 -5.87
C GLU A 10 2.71 0.54 -4.46
N VAL A 11 3.03 -0.76 -4.35
CA VAL A 11 3.28 -1.41 -3.06
C VAL A 11 4.62 -2.13 -3.12
N GLU A 12 5.47 -1.85 -2.13
CA GLU A 12 6.76 -2.51 -1.94
C GLU A 12 6.68 -3.42 -0.70
N PHE A 13 6.94 -4.71 -0.88
CA PHE A 13 7.13 -5.63 0.24
C PHE A 13 8.48 -5.38 0.90
N LEU A 14 8.47 -5.17 2.22
CA LEU A 14 9.69 -4.96 2.98
C LEU A 14 10.18 -6.23 3.67
N LYS A 15 9.30 -6.84 4.46
CA LYS A 15 9.62 -8.03 5.25
C LYS A 15 8.37 -8.70 5.80
N GLU A 16 8.52 -9.97 6.14
CA GLU A 16 7.54 -10.73 6.92
C GLU A 16 8.22 -11.27 8.18
N ARG A 17 7.54 -11.16 9.33
CA ARG A 17 7.97 -11.78 10.58
C ARG A 17 6.75 -12.25 11.37
N ARG A 18 6.76 -13.53 11.78
CA ARG A 18 5.72 -14.14 12.65
C ARG A 18 4.30 -13.99 12.09
N GLY A 19 4.14 -14.18 10.79
CA GLY A 19 2.88 -14.03 10.07
C GLY A 19 2.47 -12.59 9.78
N ILE A 20 3.31 -11.60 10.12
CA ILE A 20 3.03 -10.17 9.88
C ILE A 20 3.92 -9.66 8.76
N ALA A 21 3.31 -9.32 7.63
CA ALA A 21 3.97 -8.69 6.50
C ALA A 21 3.91 -7.15 6.61
N LEU A 22 5.04 -6.50 6.30
CA LEU A 22 5.19 -5.05 6.27
C LEU A 22 5.40 -4.59 4.83
N PHE A 23 4.68 -3.55 4.43
CA PHE A 23 4.78 -2.95 3.11
C PHE A 23 4.89 -1.43 3.20
N ASN A 24 5.58 -0.82 2.25
CA ASN A 24 5.42 0.60 1.94
C ASN A 24 4.44 0.71 0.76
N GLY A 25 3.46 1.62 0.87
CA GLY A 25 2.49 1.91 -0.18
C GLY A 25 2.54 3.38 -0.55
N VAL A 26 2.49 3.67 -1.85
CA VAL A 26 2.33 5.01 -2.41
C VAL A 26 1.15 5.00 -3.37
N ALA A 27 0.28 5.99 -3.26
CA ALA A 27 -0.81 6.20 -4.18
C ALA A 27 -0.57 7.49 -4.97
N LYS A 28 -0.76 7.43 -6.29
CA LYS A 28 -0.59 8.55 -7.21
C LYS A 28 -1.84 8.79 -8.05
N VAL A 29 -2.08 10.04 -8.42
CA VAL A 29 -3.05 10.46 -9.46
C VAL A 29 -2.28 11.35 -10.44
N ASP A 30 -2.37 11.06 -11.73
CA ASP A 30 -1.62 11.79 -12.78
C ASP A 30 -0.11 11.90 -12.51
N GLY A 31 0.45 10.90 -11.81
CA GLY A 31 1.87 10.84 -11.43
C GLY A 31 2.21 11.51 -10.10
N ASP A 32 1.33 12.34 -9.55
CA ASP A 32 1.55 13.04 -8.29
C ASP A 32 1.19 12.17 -7.09
N VAL A 33 2.07 12.15 -6.08
CA VAL A 33 1.83 11.41 -4.84
C VAL A 33 0.74 12.09 -4.02
N VAL A 34 -0.38 11.40 -3.87
CA VAL A 34 -1.55 11.88 -3.11
C VAL A 34 -1.67 11.22 -1.73
N CYS A 35 -1.02 10.07 -1.53
CA CYS A 35 -0.95 9.38 -0.24
C CYS A 35 0.28 8.47 -0.18
N SER A 36 0.85 8.32 1.02
CA SER A 36 1.85 7.30 1.32
C SER A 36 1.59 6.73 2.70
N ALA A 37 1.75 5.42 2.85
CA ALA A 37 1.53 4.75 4.12
C ALA A 37 2.44 3.52 4.29
N GLN A 38 2.66 3.15 5.55
CA GLN A 38 3.23 1.85 5.90
C GLN A 38 2.10 0.90 6.32
N LEU A 39 2.00 -0.24 5.64
CA LEU A 39 0.93 -1.22 5.83
C LEU A 39 1.46 -2.43 6.60
N LYS A 40 0.69 -2.92 7.57
CA LYS A 40 0.96 -4.17 8.31
C LYS A 40 -0.20 -5.13 8.10
N CYS A 41 0.09 -6.32 7.59
CA CYS A 41 -0.91 -7.36 7.34
C CYS A 41 -0.60 -8.59 8.17
N ALA A 42 -1.49 -8.97 9.08
CA ALA A 42 -1.40 -10.23 9.81
C ALA A 42 -2.11 -11.32 9.01
N ARG A 43 -1.36 -12.31 8.53
CA ARG A 43 -1.93 -13.48 7.85
C ARG A 43 -2.54 -14.41 8.90
N ARG A 44 -3.81 -14.75 8.72
CA ARG A 44 -4.50 -15.76 9.51
C ARG A 44 -4.52 -17.07 8.72
N GLU A 45 -4.15 -18.17 9.38
CA GLU A 45 -4.27 -19.51 8.80
C GLU A 45 -5.76 -19.91 8.80
N PHE A 46 -6.19 -20.61 7.73
CA PHE A 46 -7.57 -21.09 7.57
C PHE A 46 -7.75 -22.44 8.27
#